data_AF-A0A482W1J6-F1
#
_entry.id   AF-A0A482W1J6-F1
#
_cell.length_a   1.000
_cell.length_b   1.000
_cell.length_c   1.000
_cell.angle_alpha   90.00
_cell.angle_beta   90.00
_cell.angle_gamma   90.00
#
_symmetry.space_group_name_H-M   'P 1'
#
loop_
_entity.id
_entity.type
_entity.pdbx_description
1 polymer ?
#
loop_
_entity_poly.entity_id
_entity_poly.type
_entity_poly.pdbx_seq_one_letter_code
_entity_poly.pdbx_strand_id
1 'polypeptide(L)'
;MGQKHSKRPKKLKSQPEVTEIIELNDNQSEPDDECGGIVSDVIKPSVYPIELKKVMENVESIEKSIESMTASQINLYYANLKDDLHGNWQKVYEIKDGDDVRAKKIETIERIKSALKRLNEEVLTRNDE
;
A
#
# COMPACT_ATOMS: atom_id res chain seq x y z
N MET A 1 -36.65 -44.99 8.07
CA MET A 1 -37.60 -44.22 7.25
C MET A 1 -37.67 -42.80 7.80
N GLY A 2 -37.37 -41.80 6.98
CA GLY A 2 -37.36 -40.40 7.40
C GLY A 2 -37.19 -39.48 6.19
N GLN A 3 -38.22 -39.46 5.33
CA GLN A 3 -38.37 -38.44 4.30
C GLN A 3 -38.66 -37.10 4.98
N LYS A 4 -38.03 -36.01 4.51
CA LYS A 4 -38.72 -34.84 3.94
C LYS A 4 -37.68 -33.80 3.47
N HIS A 5 -37.48 -33.79 2.16
CA HIS A 5 -36.89 -32.70 1.41
C HIS A 5 -37.79 -31.47 1.55
N SER A 6 -37.22 -30.32 1.94
CA SER A 6 -37.88 -29.04 1.78
C SER A 6 -37.24 -28.32 0.59
N LYS A 7 -37.89 -28.43 -0.57
CA LYS A 7 -37.70 -27.52 -1.70
C LYS A 7 -38.82 -26.49 -1.64
N ARG A 8 -38.52 -25.20 -1.76
CA ARG A 8 -39.19 -24.33 -2.74
C ARG A 8 -38.43 -23.00 -2.99
N PRO A 9 -38.58 -22.40 -4.19
CA PRO A 9 -37.63 -21.44 -4.78
C PRO A 9 -38.25 -20.06 -5.08
N LYS A 10 -37.46 -19.23 -5.78
CA LYS A 10 -37.79 -18.02 -6.59
C LYS A 10 -37.82 -16.68 -5.82
N LYS A 11 -37.43 -15.52 -6.36
CA LYS A 11 -36.64 -15.02 -7.51
C LYS A 11 -36.74 -13.48 -7.39
N LEU A 12 -35.88 -12.73 -8.11
CA LEU A 12 -35.98 -11.30 -8.51
C LEU A 12 -35.30 -10.29 -7.56
N LYS A 13 -34.62 -9.23 -8.03
CA LYS A 13 -34.59 -8.60 -9.37
C LYS A 13 -33.15 -8.30 -9.82
N SER A 14 -32.88 -8.56 -11.10
CA SER A 14 -31.83 -7.90 -11.88
C SER A 14 -32.09 -6.40 -11.90
N GLN A 15 -31.05 -5.60 -11.69
CA GLN A 15 -30.95 -4.25 -12.25
C GLN A 15 -29.93 -4.29 -13.37
N PRO A 16 -30.30 -3.98 -14.62
CA PRO A 16 -29.35 -3.61 -15.65
C PRO A 16 -29.02 -2.10 -15.54
N GLU A 17 -27.72 -1.84 -15.57
CA GLU A 17 -27.02 -0.85 -16.41
C GLU A 17 -27.53 0.59 -16.50
N VAL A 18 -26.65 1.54 -16.17
CA VAL A 18 -26.53 2.82 -16.90
C VAL A 18 -25.04 3.05 -17.16
N THR A 19 -24.65 2.82 -18.40
CA THR A 19 -23.37 3.19 -19.00
C THR A 19 -23.52 4.62 -19.51
N GLU A 20 -22.80 5.59 -18.95
CA GLU A 20 -22.60 6.90 -19.60
C GLU A 20 -21.25 6.89 -20.30
N ILE A 21 -21.31 6.78 -21.62
CA ILE A 21 -20.21 7.00 -22.56
C ILE A 21 -20.20 8.51 -22.83
N ILE A 22 -19.14 9.20 -22.44
CA ILE A 22 -18.89 10.57 -22.89
C ILE A 22 -17.72 10.50 -23.86
N GLU A 23 -18.07 10.40 -25.14
CA GLU A 23 -17.18 10.76 -26.24
C GLU A 23 -17.65 12.08 -26.84
N LEU A 24 -16.71 12.73 -27.55
CA LEU A 24 -16.78 13.98 -28.32
C LEU A 24 -16.41 15.23 -27.48
N ASN A 25 -15.41 16.04 -27.84
CA ASN A 25 -14.86 16.29 -29.16
C ASN A 25 -13.49 16.98 -29.06
N ASP A 26 -12.58 16.62 -29.96
CA ASP A 26 -11.30 17.25 -30.24
C ASP A 26 -11.52 18.63 -30.90
N ASN A 27 -11.03 19.72 -30.29
CA ASN A 27 -10.47 20.84 -31.05
C ASN A 27 -9.60 21.78 -30.19
N GLN A 28 -8.48 22.15 -30.79
CA GLN A 28 -7.32 22.90 -30.30
C GLN A 28 -7.61 24.30 -29.71
N SER A 29 -6.84 24.70 -28.68
CA SER A 29 -5.87 25.81 -28.75
C SER A 29 -5.19 26.09 -27.39
N GLU A 30 -3.94 26.53 -27.49
CA GLU A 30 -2.83 26.73 -26.55
C GLU A 30 -3.02 27.79 -25.42
N PRO A 31 -2.03 27.99 -24.50
CA PRO A 31 -2.24 28.19 -23.07
C PRO A 31 -2.40 29.65 -22.65
N ASP A 32 -3.27 29.88 -21.67
CA ASP A 32 -3.27 31.13 -20.89
C ASP A 32 -2.72 30.83 -19.50
N ASP A 33 -1.47 31.24 -19.33
CA ASP A 33 -0.70 31.29 -18.08
C ASP A 33 -1.30 32.39 -17.19
N GLU A 34 -2.43 32.15 -16.53
CA GLU A 34 -2.81 32.89 -15.30
C GLU A 34 -3.96 32.21 -14.54
N CYS A 35 -3.62 31.34 -13.58
CA CYS A 35 -4.41 31.24 -12.35
C CYS A 35 -3.52 30.70 -11.23
N GLY A 36 -2.79 31.62 -10.58
CA GLY A 36 -2.31 31.38 -9.23
C GLY A 36 -3.51 31.09 -8.34
N GLY A 37 -3.60 29.88 -7.79
CA GLY A 37 -4.65 29.56 -6.83
C GLY A 37 -5.08 28.10 -6.74
N ILE A 38 -4.16 27.18 -6.47
CA ILE A 38 -4.43 26.21 -5.39
C ILE A 38 -3.21 26.17 -4.48
N VAL A 39 -3.35 26.90 -3.38
CA VAL A 39 -2.58 26.74 -2.16
C VAL A 39 -2.30 25.26 -1.94
N SER A 40 -1.00 24.97 -1.82
CA SER A 40 -0.45 23.76 -1.23
C SER A 40 -1.44 23.20 -0.21
N ASP A 41 -1.90 21.97 -0.44
CA ASP A 41 -2.57 21.19 0.58
C ASP A 41 -1.65 21.25 1.80
N VAL A 42 -2.03 22.11 2.75
CA VAL A 42 -1.38 22.21 4.04
C VAL A 42 -1.69 20.87 4.65
N ILE A 43 -0.76 19.95 4.46
CA ILE A 43 -0.70 18.64 5.08
C ILE A 43 -0.94 18.95 6.55
N LYS A 44 -2.18 18.75 7.01
CA LYS A 44 -2.47 18.77 8.44
C LYS A 44 -1.45 17.81 9.03
N PRO A 45 -0.60 18.24 9.97
CA PRO A 45 0.26 17.29 10.64
C PRO A 45 -0.70 16.38 11.40
N SER A 46 -1.06 15.27 10.77
CA SER A 46 -1.77 14.20 11.44
C SER A 46 -0.82 13.79 12.55
N VAL A 47 -1.20 14.14 13.77
CA VAL A 47 -0.38 13.90 14.96
C VAL A 47 -0.47 12.41 15.24
N TYR A 48 0.30 11.63 14.48
CA TYR A 48 0.42 10.22 14.70
C TYR A 48 1.19 9.97 16.01
N PRO A 49 0.95 8.82 16.67
CA PRO A 49 1.80 8.38 17.77
C PRO A 49 3.26 8.45 17.35
N ILE A 50 4.13 8.94 18.24
CA ILE A 50 5.58 9.06 17.99
C ILE A 50 6.16 7.70 17.57
N GLU A 51 5.61 6.61 18.12
CA GLU A 51 5.97 5.24 17.78
C GLU A 51 5.69 4.91 16.31
N LEU A 52 4.51 5.27 15.80
CA LEU A 52 4.16 5.05 14.39
C LEU A 52 5.08 5.84 13.48
N LYS A 53 5.35 7.10 13.82
CA LYS A 53 6.25 7.95 13.05
C LYS A 53 7.66 7.34 12.97
N LYS A 54 8.21 6.88 14.10
CA LYS A 54 9.52 6.21 14.13
C LYS A 54 9.56 4.95 13.26
N VAL A 55 8.50 4.15 13.29
CA VAL A 55 8.41 2.96 12.45
C VAL A 55 8.39 3.34 10.97
N MET A 56 7.61 4.35 10.59
CA MET A 56 7.58 4.85 9.21
C MET A 56 8.96 5.35 8.73
N GLU A 57 9.66 6.14 9.56
CA GLU A 57 11.01 6.64 9.26
C GLU A 57 12.01 5.48 9.10
N ASN A 58 11.94 4.46 9.96
CA ASN A 58 12.79 3.29 9.85
C ASN A 58 12.52 2.49 8.57
N VAL A 59 11.24 2.24 8.24
CA VAL A 59 10.86 1.52 7.02
C VAL A 59 11.36 2.26 5.79
N GLU A 60 11.20 3.60 5.74
CA GLU A 60 11.74 4.40 4.64
C GLU A 60 13.27 4.31 4.54
N SER A 61 13.97 4.34 5.67
CA SER A 61 15.43 4.19 5.69
C SER A 61 15.87 2.82 5.18
N ILE A 62 15.12 1.76 5.52
CA ILE A 62 15.40 0.39 5.03
C ILE A 62 15.12 0.31 3.53
N GLU A 63 14.01 0.86 3.05
CA GLU A 63 13.69 0.92 1.62
C GLU A 63 14.82 1.61 0.84
N LYS A 64 15.23 2.82 1.26
CA LYS A 64 16.37 3.54 0.65
C LYS A 64 17.65 2.73 0.70
N SER A 65 17.89 1.99 1.79
CA SER A 65 19.07 1.13 1.90
C SER A 65 19.03 0.02 0.86
N ILE A 66 17.92 -0.71 0.74
CA ILE A 66 17.71 -1.75 -0.27
C ILE A 66 17.93 -1.18 -1.68
N GLU A 67 17.42 0.03 -1.97
CA GLU A 67 17.58 0.67 -3.27
C GLU A 67 19.02 1.08 -3.59
N SER A 68 19.79 1.45 -2.57
CA SER A 68 21.17 1.90 -2.72
C SER A 68 22.19 0.75 -2.76
N MET A 69 21.81 -0.44 -2.29
CA MET A 69 22.70 -1.58 -2.12
C MET A 69 22.80 -2.41 -3.39
N THR A 70 24.00 -2.92 -3.65
CA THR A 70 24.20 -3.94 -4.70
C THR A 70 23.64 -5.29 -4.27
N ALA A 71 23.29 -6.15 -5.23
CA ALA A 71 22.79 -7.51 -4.95
C ALA A 71 23.70 -8.32 -3.99
N SER A 72 25.01 -8.16 -4.08
CA SER A 72 25.97 -8.83 -3.17
C SER A 72 25.88 -8.30 -1.74
N GLN A 73 25.66 -6.99 -1.56
CA GLN A 73 25.41 -6.41 -0.25
C GLN A 73 24.04 -6.84 0.29
N ILE A 74 23.01 -6.83 -0.56
CA ILE A 74 21.67 -7.31 -0.19
C ILE A 74 21.73 -8.74 0.32
N ASN A 75 22.46 -9.64 -0.35
CA ASN A 75 22.61 -11.03 0.10
C ASN A 75 23.35 -11.13 1.44
N LEU A 76 24.43 -10.37 1.63
CA LEU A 76 25.18 -10.35 2.90
C LEU A 76 24.33 -9.88 4.08
N TYR A 77 23.49 -8.87 3.87
CA TYR A 77 22.67 -8.24 4.91
C TYR A 77 21.22 -8.72 4.91
N TYR A 78 20.85 -9.70 4.06
CA TYR A 78 19.47 -10.14 3.85
C TYR A 78 18.78 -10.51 5.16
N ALA A 79 19.46 -11.32 5.99
CA ALA A 79 18.91 -11.77 7.26
C ALA A 79 18.60 -10.58 8.20
N ASN A 80 19.50 -9.60 8.26
CA ASN A 80 19.33 -8.41 9.10
C ASN A 80 18.20 -7.52 8.57
N LEU A 81 18.21 -7.21 7.26
CA LEU A 81 17.17 -6.39 6.63
C LEU A 81 15.78 -7.02 6.78
N LYS A 82 15.69 -8.35 6.67
CA LYS A 82 14.46 -9.10 6.89
C LYS A 82 14.02 -9.02 8.36
N ASP A 83 14.92 -9.23 9.30
CA ASP A 83 14.63 -9.13 10.73
C ASP A 83 14.17 -7.72 11.12
N ASP A 84 14.86 -6.69 10.63
CA ASP A 84 14.50 -5.28 10.82
C ASP A 84 13.09 -4.98 10.27
N LEU A 85 12.76 -5.45 9.07
CA LEU A 85 11.42 -5.29 8.49
C LEU A 85 10.36 -6.03 9.32
N HIS A 86 10.64 -7.25 9.77
CA HIS A 86 9.74 -8.01 10.65
C HIS A 86 9.56 -7.35 12.03
N GLY A 87 10.64 -6.81 12.62
CA GLY A 87 10.58 -6.10 13.89
C GLY A 87 9.76 -4.81 13.79
N ASN A 88 9.92 -4.05 12.69
CA ASN A 88 9.08 -2.89 12.43
C ASN A 88 7.62 -3.30 12.20
N TRP A 89 7.36 -4.40 11.47
CA TRP A 89 6.02 -4.94 11.28
C TRP A 89 5.33 -5.25 12.61
N GLN A 90 6.01 -5.96 13.51
CA GLN A 90 5.48 -6.26 14.85
C GLN A 90 5.14 -4.98 15.63
N LYS A 91 6.04 -3.99 15.62
CA LYS A 91 5.81 -2.69 16.26
C LYS A 91 4.58 -1.97 15.72
N VAL A 92 4.29 -2.06 14.41
CA VAL A 92 3.05 -1.50 13.85
C VAL A 92 1.82 -2.11 14.50
N TYR A 93 1.79 -3.44 14.71
CA TYR A 93 0.66 -4.11 15.35
C TYR A 93 0.52 -3.75 16.84
N GLU A 94 1.61 -3.50 17.54
CA GLU A 94 1.61 -3.13 18.96
C GLU A 94 1.02 -1.72 19.21
N ILE A 95 1.05 -0.85 18.19
CA ILE A 95 0.48 0.51 18.30
C ILE A 95 -1.05 0.44 18.36
N LYS A 96 -1.64 1.07 19.38
CA LYS A 96 -3.10 1.14 19.58
C LYS A 96 -3.80 1.78 18.38
N ASP A 97 -4.91 1.18 17.98
CA ASP A 97 -5.73 1.70 16.89
C ASP A 97 -6.47 2.98 17.29
N GLY A 98 -6.42 3.98 16.40
CA GLY A 98 -7.32 5.12 16.33
C GLY A 98 -7.77 5.29 14.88
N ASP A 99 -8.89 5.96 14.62
CA ASP A 99 -9.46 6.10 13.26
C ASP A 99 -8.43 6.62 12.24
N ASP A 100 -7.72 7.70 12.55
CA ASP A 100 -6.66 8.26 11.70
C ASP A 100 -5.36 7.42 11.67
N VAL A 101 -5.10 6.67 12.75
CA VAL A 101 -3.88 5.86 12.91
C VAL A 101 -3.98 4.57 12.10
N ARG A 102 -5.19 3.99 11.97
CA ARG A 102 -5.41 2.73 11.26
C ARG A 102 -5.00 2.83 9.80
N ALA A 103 -5.39 3.91 9.12
CA ALA A 103 -5.03 4.13 7.72
C ALA A 103 -3.51 4.12 7.52
N LYS A 104 -2.76 4.81 8.39
CA LYS A 104 -1.30 4.83 8.32
C LYS A 104 -0.63 3.54 8.77
N LYS A 105 -1.20 2.79 9.72
CA LYS A 105 -0.74 1.44 10.05
C LYS A 105 -0.82 0.53 8.83
N ILE A 106 -1.96 0.55 8.12
CA ILE A 106 -2.16 -0.24 6.90
C ILE A 106 -1.14 0.16 5.84
N GLU A 107 -0.99 1.46 5.56
CA GLU A 107 0.01 1.96 4.60
C GLU A 107 1.43 1.50 4.96
N THR A 108 1.81 1.60 6.24
CA THR A 108 3.14 1.18 6.71
C THR A 108 3.34 -0.33 6.54
N ILE A 109 2.32 -1.15 6.84
CA ILE A 109 2.37 -2.60 6.63
C ILE A 109 2.53 -2.95 5.15
N GLU A 110 1.82 -2.27 4.26
CA GLU A 110 1.94 -2.50 2.82
C GLU A 110 3.33 -2.12 2.30
N ARG A 111 3.93 -1.02 2.79
CA ARG A 111 5.33 -0.66 2.49
C ARG A 111 6.31 -1.74 2.96
N ILE A 112 6.14 -2.25 4.19
CA ILE A 112 6.99 -3.34 4.71
C ILE A 112 6.87 -4.59 3.84
N LYS A 113 5.65 -4.98 3.44
CA LYS A 113 5.45 -6.14 2.54
C LYS A 113 6.12 -5.92 1.19
N SER A 114 6.01 -4.72 0.62
CA SER A 114 6.66 -4.37 -0.64
C SER A 114 8.19 -4.46 -0.52
N ALA A 115 8.76 -3.91 0.55
CA ALA A 115 10.20 -3.98 0.83
C ALA A 115 10.68 -5.44 1.00
N LEU A 116 9.94 -6.27 1.73
CA LEU A 116 10.24 -7.70 1.88
C LEU A 116 10.17 -8.45 0.55
N LYS A 117 9.17 -8.15 -0.28
CA LYS A 117 9.03 -8.76 -1.60
C LYS A 117 10.24 -8.42 -2.48
N ARG A 118 10.60 -7.14 -2.56
CA ARG A 118 11.76 -6.66 -3.33
C ARG A 118 13.05 -7.30 -2.82
N LEU A 119 13.25 -7.33 -1.51
CA LEU A 119 14.40 -7.99 -0.88
C LEU A 119 14.50 -9.47 -1.29
N ASN A 120 13.36 -10.16 -1.38
CA ASN A 120 13.31 -11.56 -1.77
C ASN A 120 13.54 -11.77 -3.28
N GLU A 121 12.99 -10.89 -4.12
CA GLU A 121 13.19 -10.91 -5.58
C GLU A 121 14.68 -10.72 -5.95
N GLU A 122 15.39 -9.82 -5.27
CA GLU A 122 16.82 -9.57 -5.47
C GLU A 122 17.71 -10.77 -5.07
N VAL A 123 17.27 -11.60 -4.12
CA VAL A 123 18.02 -12.79 -3.68
C VAL A 123 17.67 -14.02 -4.52
N LEU A 124 16.40 -14.18 -4.90
CA LEU A 124 15.92 -15.36 -5.63
C LEU A 124 16.39 -15.37 -7.10
N THR A 125 16.49 -14.22 -7.76
CA THR A 125 16.91 -14.12 -9.18
C THR A 125 18.31 -14.67 -9.47
N ARG A 126 19.15 -14.94 -8.46
CA ARG A 126 20.51 -15.50 -8.63
C ARG A 126 20.66 -17.00 -8.35
N ASN A 127 19.60 -17.72 -7.98
CA ASN A 127 19.70 -19.18 -7.84
C ASN A 127 19.49 -19.94 -9.17
N ASP A 128 19.20 -19.22 -10.27
CA ASP A 128 18.92 -19.77 -11.59
C ASP A 128 20.05 -19.52 -12.63
N GLU A 129 21.20 -18.96 -12.23
CA GLU A 129 22.41 -18.80 -13.08
C GLU A 129 23.54 -19.77 -12.69
#